data_AF-X1MJF2-F1
#
_entry.id   AF-X1MJF2-F1
#
_cell.length_a   1.000
_cell.length_b   1.000
_cell.length_c   1.000
_cell.angle_alpha   90.00
_cell.angle_beta   90.00
_cell.angle_gamma   90.00
#
_symmetry.space_group_name_H-M   'P 1'
#
loop_
_entity.id
_entity.type
_entity.pdbx_description
1 polymer ?
#
loop_
_entity_poly.entity_id
_entity_poly.type
_entity_poly.pdbx_seq_one_letter_code
_entity_poly.pdbx_strand_id
1 'polypeptide(L)' 'MACISPDGKPTESGAKMLLALKSGAGSAEEIVASSGLPLFRVRSGLRELTQA' A
#
# COMPACT_ATOMS: atom_id res chain seq x y z
N MET A 1 6.39 8.63 -3.20
CA MET A 1 6.85 7.51 -4.06
C MET A 1 5.60 6.74 -4.41
N ALA A 2 5.40 6.51 -5.69
CA ALA A 2 4.20 5.87 -6.17
C ALA A 2 4.12 4.41 -5.69
N CYS A 3 2.92 3.90 -5.42
CA CYS A 3 2.71 2.47 -5.16
C CYS A 3 2.95 1.61 -6.40
N ILE A 4 2.85 2.21 -7.59
CA ILE A 4 3.08 1.59 -8.89
C ILE A 4 4.27 2.28 -9.56
N SER A 5 5.20 1.48 -10.07
CA SER A 5 6.36 1.92 -10.84
C SER A 5 5.95 2.27 -12.27
N PRO A 6 6.74 3.05 -13.03
CA PRO A 6 6.42 3.40 -14.42
C PRO A 6 6.26 2.20 -15.37
N ASP A 7 6.83 1.04 -15.01
CA ASP A 7 6.69 -0.22 -15.73
C ASP A 7 5.43 -1.01 -15.34
N GLY A 8 4.53 -0.41 -14.56
CA GLY A 8 3.27 -1.00 -14.12
C GLY A 8 3.41 -1.99 -12.96
N LYS A 9 4.61 -2.20 -12.42
CA LYS A 9 4.83 -3.13 -11.30
C LYS A 9 4.68 -2.44 -9.96
N PRO A 10 4.16 -3.13 -8.93
CA PRO A 10 4.12 -2.56 -7.59
C PRO A 10 5.54 -2.29 -7.08
N THR A 11 5.75 -1.10 -6.51
CA THR A 11 6.97 -0.80 -5.74
C THR A 11 7.02 -1.66 -4.49
N GLU A 12 8.16 -1.72 -3.79
CA GLU A 12 8.27 -2.47 -2.55
C GLU A 12 7.20 -2.07 -1.52
N SER A 13 6.93 -0.76 -1.38
CA SER A 13 5.84 -0.26 -0.55
C SER A 13 4.46 -0.67 -1.07
N GLY A 14 4.25 -0.63 -2.38
CA GLY A 14 2.99 -1.09 -2.99
C GLY A 14 2.76 -2.58 -2.76
N ALA A 15 3.78 -3.41 -2.92
CA ALA A 15 3.73 -4.84 -2.68
C ALA A 15 3.41 -5.16 -1.21
N LYS A 16 4.05 -4.47 -0.26
CA LYS A 16 3.75 -4.60 1.18
C LYS A 16 2.30 -4.24 1.52
N MET A 17 1.75 -3.18 0.92
CA MET A 17 0.35 -2.81 1.11
C MET A 17 -0.62 -3.83 0.48
N LEU A 18 -0.35 -4.29 -0.73
CA LEU A 18 -1.17 -5.31 -1.41
C LEU A 18 -1.16 -6.64 -0.66
N LEU A 19 -0.02 -7.02 -0.06
CA LEU A 19 0.07 -8.19 0.80
C LEU A 19 -0.78 -8.02 2.06
N ALA A 20 -0.71 -6.86 2.74
CA ALA A 20 -1.54 -6.57 3.90
C ALA A 20 -3.04 -6.64 3.58
N LEU A 21 -3.47 -6.06 2.44
CA LEU A 21 -4.83 -6.14 1.94
C LEU A 21 -5.24 -7.59 1.64
N LYS A 22 -4.38 -8.36 0.97
CA LYS A 22 -4.62 -9.78 0.67
C LYS A 22 -4.75 -10.62 1.95
N SER A 23 -4.01 -10.26 3.00
CA SER A 23 -4.10 -10.88 4.33
C SER A 23 -5.33 -10.47 5.14
N GLY A 24 -6.19 -9.61 4.60
CA GLY A 24 -7.48 -9.23 5.20
C GLY A 24 -7.47 -7.93 5.98
N ALA A 25 -6.42 -7.10 5.88
CA ALA A 25 -6.45 -5.77 6.47
C ALA A 25 -7.52 -4.90 5.79
N GLY A 26 -8.50 -4.41 6.56
CA GLY A 26 -9.63 -3.61 6.07
C GLY A 26 -9.47 -2.11 6.28
N SER A 27 -8.51 -1.70 7.12
CA SER A 27 -8.23 -0.30 7.45
C SER A 27 -6.78 0.09 7.20
N ALA A 28 -6.52 1.40 7.07
CA ALA A 28 -5.16 1.91 6.88
C ALA A 28 -4.28 1.61 8.11
N GLU A 29 -4.87 1.61 9.31
CA GLU A 29 -4.23 1.33 10.58
C GLU A 29 -3.77 -0.13 10.68
N GLU A 30 -4.60 -1.08 10.24
CA GLU A 30 -4.23 -2.51 10.17
C GLU A 30 -3.12 -2.76 9.13
N ILE A 31 -3.14 -2.02 8.02
CA ILE A 31 -2.06 -2.09 7.02
C ILE A 31 -0.76 -1.53 7.60
N VAL A 32 -0.79 -0.44 8.37
CA VAL A 32 0.41 0.07 9.08
C VAL A 32 0.98 -1.00 10.00
N ALA A 33 0.14 -1.64 10.81
CA ALA A 33 0.54 -2.65 11.77
C ALA A 33 1.20 -3.87 11.10
N SER A 34 0.70 -4.29 9.93
CA SER A 34 1.18 -5.48 9.22
C SER A 34 2.32 -5.20 8.23
N SER A 35 2.38 -3.99 7.65
CA SER A 35 3.37 -3.65 6.61
C SER A 35 4.61 -2.93 7.15
N GLY A 36 4.55 -2.39 8.38
CA GLY A 36 5.61 -1.55 8.96
C GLY A 36 5.79 -0.21 8.23
N LEU A 37 4.86 0.18 7.36
CA LEU A 37 4.89 1.44 6.63
C LEU A 37 4.25 2.56 7.47
N PRO A 38 4.75 3.80 7.37
CA PRO A 38 4.12 4.94 8.03
C PRO A 38 2.68 5.18 7.55
N LEU A 39 1.79 5.63 8.44
CA LEU A 39 0.36 5.86 8.13
C LEU A 39 0.13 6.82 6.96
N PHE A 40 0.90 7.91 6.89
CA PHE A 40 0.78 8.86 5.76
C PHE A 40 1.10 8.21 4.41
N ARG A 41 2.04 7.26 4.39
CA ARG A 41 2.42 6.50 3.19
C ARG A 41 1.33 5.52 2.81
N VAL A 42 0.77 4.80 3.79
CA VAL A 42 -0.36 3.89 3.56
C VAL A 42 -1.57 4.64 2.96
N ARG A 43 -1.96 5.77 3.55
CA ARG A 43 -3.10 6.56 3.05
C ARG A 43 -2.88 7.11 1.64
N SER A 44 -1.67 7.64 1.37
CA SER A 44 -1.31 8.11 0.03
C SER A 44 -1.30 6.97 -0.98
N GLY A 45 -0.70 5.83 -0.61
CA GLY A 45 -0.56 4.66 -1.46
C GLY A 45 -1.89 4.00 -1.79
N LEU A 46 -2.81 3.89 -0.83
CA LEU A 46 -4.16 3.39 -1.06
C LEU A 46 -4.93 4.27 -2.05
N ARG A 47 -4.82 5.60 -1.92
CA ARG A 47 -5.43 6.54 -2.87
C ARG A 47 -4.89 6.34 -4.28
N GLU A 48 -3.57 6.21 -4.44
CA GLU A 48 -2.98 5.93 -5.75
C GLU A 48 -3.45 4.59 -6.31
N LEU A 49 -3.48 3.52 -5.50
CA LEU A 49 -3.94 2.19 -5.93
C LEU A 49 -5.40 2.19 -6.40
N THR A 50 -6.26 3.05 -5.84
CA THR A 50 -7.64 3.22 -6.34
C THR A 50 -7.75 4.06 -7.60
N GLN A 51 -6.73 4.83 -7.96
CA GLN A 51 -6.73 5.75 -9.11
C GLN A 51 -5.89 5.25 -10.30
N ALA A 52 -5.13 4.17 -10.12
CA ALA A 52 -4.21 3.58 -11.09
C ALA A 52 -4.89 2.56 -12.02
#